data_AF-A0A351K963-F1
#
_entry.id   AF-A0A351K963-F1
#
_cell.length_a   1.000
_cell.length_b   1.000
_cell.length_c   1.000
_cell.angle_alpha   90.00
_cell.angle_beta   90.00
_cell.angle_gamma   90.00
#
_symmetry.space_group_name_H-M   'P 1'
#
loop_
_entity.id
_entity.type
_entity.pdbx_description
1 polymer ?
#
loop_
_entity_poly.entity_id
_entity_poly.type
_entity_poly.pdbx_seq_one_letter_code
_entity_poly.pdbx_strand_id
1 'polypeptide(L)'
;AIKAVEAVDACLGIVYQAMHEINGEMLITADHGNAEQMVNPETGEVHTAHTNNLVPLLFVSTRAATIAEPGTGSLSDIAPTLLTMMDVEQPDEMTGTSLLTFE
;
A
#
# COMPACT_ATOMS: atom_id res chain seq x y z
N ALA A 1 -17.81 -5.68 6.69
CA ALA A 1 -16.40 -5.79 6.31
C ALA A 1 -16.17 -6.83 5.23
N ILE A 2 -16.40 -8.12 5.48
CA ILE A 2 -16.03 -9.23 4.57
C ILE A 2 -16.39 -8.97 3.09
N LYS A 3 -17.68 -8.81 2.76
CA LYS A 3 -18.12 -8.55 1.37
C LYS A 3 -17.53 -7.29 0.74
N ALA A 4 -17.19 -6.28 1.54
CA ALA A 4 -16.55 -5.07 1.03
C ALA A 4 -15.08 -5.35 0.66
N VAL A 5 -14.36 -6.10 1.50
CA VAL A 5 -12.98 -6.53 1.22
C VAL A 5 -12.96 -7.45 -0.01
N GLU A 6 -13.87 -8.43 -0.11
CA GLU A 6 -14.01 -9.31 -1.29
C GLU A 6 -14.27 -8.51 -2.58
N ALA A 7 -15.07 -7.44 -2.51
CA ALA A 7 -15.31 -6.58 -3.67
C ALA A 7 -14.06 -5.78 -4.06
N VAL A 8 -13.30 -5.27 -3.09
CA VAL A 8 -12.02 -4.58 -3.36
C VAL A 8 -11.01 -5.55 -3.98
N ASP A 9 -10.90 -6.76 -3.45
CA ASP A 9 -10.01 -7.81 -3.98
C ASP A 9 -10.34 -8.15 -5.45
N ALA A 10 -11.63 -8.36 -5.75
CA ALA A 10 -12.08 -8.60 -7.12
C ALA A 10 -11.75 -7.43 -8.06
N CYS A 11 -11.92 -6.18 -7.61
CA CYS A 11 -11.57 -4.98 -8.37
C CYS A 11 -10.05 -4.83 -8.56
N LEU A 12 -9.24 -5.12 -7.54
CA LEU A 12 -7.78 -5.11 -7.63
C LEU A 12 -7.30 -6.13 -8.66
N GLY A 13 -7.94 -7.30 -8.75
CA GLY A 13 -7.67 -8.29 -9.80
C GLY A 13 -7.87 -7.73 -11.21
N ILE A 14 -8.91 -6.93 -11.45
CA ILE A 14 -9.16 -6.28 -12.74
C ILE A 14 -8.06 -5.26 -13.07
N VAL A 15 -7.70 -4.42 -12.09
CA VAL A 15 -6.63 -3.41 -12.27
C VAL A 15 -5.29 -4.10 -12.53
N TYR A 16 -4.98 -5.16 -11.79
CA TYR A 16 -3.78 -5.95 -11.99
C TYR A 16 -3.67 -6.51 -13.40
N GLN A 17 -4.74 -7.10 -13.94
CA GLN A 17 -4.72 -7.63 -15.31
C GLN A 17 -4.46 -6.52 -16.33
N ALA A 18 -5.13 -5.38 -16.21
CA ALA A 18 -4.93 -4.24 -17.12
C ALA A 18 -3.49 -3.70 -17.06
N MET A 19 -2.91 -3.61 -15.87
CA MET A 19 -1.51 -3.18 -15.71
C MET A 19 -0.53 -4.22 -16.24
N HIS A 20 -0.80 -5.51 -16.02
CA HIS A 20 0.03 -6.60 -16.51
C HIS A 20 0.11 -6.63 -18.04
N GLU A 21 -1.02 -6.41 -18.74
CA GLU A 21 -1.08 -6.40 -20.22
C GLU A 21 -0.16 -5.35 -20.86
N ILE A 22 0.14 -4.25 -20.13
CA ILE A 22 1.00 -3.17 -20.61
C ILE A 22 2.41 -3.21 -20.00
N ASN A 23 2.75 -4.27 -19.25
CA ASN A 23 3.97 -4.34 -18.43
C ASN A 23 4.12 -3.13 -17.48
N GLY A 24 3.00 -2.65 -16.95
CA GLY A 24 2.95 -1.56 -15.99
C GLY A 24 3.27 -2.03 -14.57
N GLU A 25 3.60 -1.07 -13.71
CA GLU A 25 3.92 -1.32 -12.31
C GLU A 25 2.78 -0.83 -11.41
N MET A 26 2.59 -1.48 -10.26
CA MET A 26 1.60 -1.05 -9.26
C MET A 26 2.24 -0.94 -7.88
N LEU A 27 1.78 0.05 -7.12
CA LEU A 27 2.02 0.16 -5.70
C LEU A 27 0.66 0.09 -4.99
N ILE A 28 0.44 -0.96 -4.20
CA ILE A 28 -0.82 -1.21 -3.50
C ILE A 28 -0.60 -0.98 -2.00
N THR A 29 -1.41 -0.10 -1.40
CA THR A 29 -1.33 0.24 0.03
C THR A 29 -2.70 0.68 0.58
N ALA A 30 -2.75 1.08 1.84
CA ALA A 30 -3.93 1.68 2.48
C ALA A 30 -3.52 2.95 3.24
N ASP A 31 -4.49 3.83 3.53
CA ASP A 31 -4.31 5.04 4.32
C ASP A 31 -4.35 4.77 5.83
N HIS A 32 -5.12 3.77 6.26
CA HIS A 32 -5.16 3.29 7.64
C HIS A 32 -5.80 1.91 7.75
N GLY A 33 -5.81 1.33 8.95
CA GLY A 33 -6.58 0.12 9.27
C GLY A 33 -8.03 0.42 9.68
N ASN A 34 -8.92 -0.56 9.51
CA ASN A 34 -10.31 -0.56 9.96
C ASN A 34 -10.89 -2.00 9.87
N ALA A 35 -11.00 -2.51 8.63
CA ALA A 35 -11.77 -3.71 8.33
C ALA A 35 -11.22 -5.00 8.97
N GLU A 36 -9.95 -4.98 9.39
CA GLU A 36 -9.29 -6.08 10.09
C GLU A 36 -9.73 -6.21 11.57
N GLN A 37 -10.37 -5.19 12.15
CA GLN A 37 -10.92 -5.24 13.50
C GLN A 37 -12.35 -4.71 13.55
N MET A 38 -13.33 -5.61 13.44
CA MET A 38 -14.77 -5.24 13.50
C MET A 38 -15.42 -5.46 14.87
N VAL A 39 -14.69 -6.03 15.82
CA VAL A 39 -15.12 -6.30 17.19
C VAL A 39 -14.04 -5.79 18.13
N ASN A 40 -14.42 -5.03 19.16
CA ASN A 40 -13.49 -4.58 20.18
C ASN A 40 -13.05 -5.79 21.03
N PRO A 41 -11.74 -6.10 21.12
CA PRO A 41 -11.26 -7.28 21.83
C PRO A 41 -11.45 -7.21 23.36
N GLU A 42 -11.61 -6.01 23.93
CA GLU A 42 -11.81 -5.80 25.36
C GLU A 42 -13.28 -5.86 25.76
N THR A 43 -14.16 -5.23 24.97
CA THR A 43 -15.60 -5.11 25.33
C THR A 43 -16.49 -6.11 24.60
N GLY A 44 -16.03 -6.70 23.49
CA GLY A 44 -16.82 -7.55 22.61
C GLY A 44 -17.86 -6.80 21.76
N GLU A 45 -17.92 -5.47 21.87
CA GLU A 45 -18.85 -4.64 21.10
C GLU A 45 -18.39 -4.43 19.67
N VAL A 46 -19.30 -3.98 18.81
CA VAL A 46 -18.99 -3.62 17.43
C VAL A 46 -17.96 -2.49 17.42
N HIS A 47 -16.86 -2.69 16.69
CA HIS A 47 -15.86 -1.66 16.47
C HIS A 47 -16.14 -0.91 15.17
N THR A 48 -16.27 0.42 15.25
CA THR A 48 -16.58 1.29 14.11
C THR A 48 -15.49 2.31 13.80
N ALA A 49 -14.42 2.34 14.60
CA ALA A 49 -13.31 3.28 14.45
C ALA A 49 -12.18 2.70 13.58
N HIS A 50 -11.21 3.55 13.24
CA HIS A 50 -9.96 3.10 12.64
C HIS A 50 -9.10 2.36 13.67
N THR A 51 -8.12 1.61 13.18
CA THR A 51 -7.07 1.02 14.02
C THR A 51 -5.74 1.75 13.81
N ASN A 52 -4.77 1.46 14.67
CA ASN A 52 -3.38 1.88 14.54
C ASN A 52 -2.49 0.76 13.96
N ASN A 53 -3.09 -0.23 13.31
CA ASN A 53 -2.32 -1.31 12.68
C ASN A 53 -1.51 -0.77 11.50
N LEU A 54 -0.37 -1.41 11.22
CA LEU A 54 0.39 -1.13 10.01
C LEU A 54 -0.45 -1.45 8.77
N VAL A 55 -0.25 -0.68 7.70
CA VAL A 55 -0.88 -0.89 6.39
C VAL A 55 0.05 -1.67 5.47
N PRO A 56 -0.49 -2.46 4.52
CA PRO A 56 0.35 -3.19 3.58
C PRO A 56 1.03 -2.22 2.59
N LEU A 57 2.17 -2.63 2.06
CA LEU A 57 2.79 -2.01 0.90
C LEU A 57 3.24 -3.13 -0.04
N LEU A 58 2.62 -3.22 -1.21
CA LEU A 58 2.97 -4.21 -2.23
C LEU A 58 3.49 -3.49 -3.47
N PHE A 59 4.69 -3.86 -3.89
CA PHE A 59 5.25 -3.46 -5.18
C PHE A 59 5.05 -4.61 -6.18
N VAL A 60 4.31 -4.33 -7.25
CA VAL A 60 4.01 -5.29 -8.31
C VAL A 60 4.69 -4.80 -9.58
N SER A 61 5.78 -5.44 -9.95
CA SER A 61 6.56 -5.11 -11.14
C SER A 61 7.37 -6.32 -11.62
N THR A 62 7.83 -6.27 -12.87
CA THR A 62 8.84 -7.18 -13.42
C THR A 62 10.28 -6.73 -13.09
N ARG A 63 10.48 -5.49 -12.62
CA ARG A 63 11.79 -4.96 -12.22
C ARG A 63 12.19 -5.53 -10.86
N ALA A 64 13.47 -5.89 -10.73
CA ALA A 64 14.04 -6.28 -9.45
C ALA A 64 14.21 -5.04 -8.57
N ALA A 65 13.61 -5.08 -7.39
CA ALA A 65 13.76 -4.06 -6.36
C ALA A 65 13.64 -4.71 -4.99
N THR A 66 14.35 -4.14 -4.02
CA THR A 66 14.17 -4.46 -2.61
C THR A 66 13.18 -3.47 -2.00
N ILE A 67 12.24 -3.99 -1.22
CA ILE A 67 11.31 -3.18 -0.40
C ILE A 67 11.88 -3.00 1.00
N ALA A 68 11.62 -1.84 1.60
CA ALA A 68 11.99 -1.56 2.98
C ALA A 68 11.40 -2.60 3.96
N GLU A 69 12.11 -2.84 5.06
CA GLU A 69 11.72 -3.85 6.05
C GLU A 69 10.33 -3.57 6.65
N PRO A 70 9.52 -4.60 6.97
CA PRO A 70 8.21 -4.42 7.58
C PRO A 70 8.27 -3.57 8.86
N GLY A 71 7.35 -2.60 8.96
CA GLY A 71 7.31 -1.65 10.09
C GLY A 71 8.28 -0.47 9.97
N THR A 72 9.00 -0.36 8.86
CA THR A 72 9.72 0.86 8.48
C THR A 72 8.90 1.69 7.50
N GLY A 73 9.11 3.01 7.51
CA GLY A 73 8.40 3.94 6.65
C GLY A 73 7.02 4.37 7.16
N SER A 74 6.39 5.23 6.38
CA SER A 74 5.14 5.92 6.68
C SER A 74 4.44 6.37 5.39
N LEU A 75 3.23 6.93 5.51
CA LEU A 75 2.49 7.40 4.32
C LEU A 75 3.20 8.54 3.56
N SER A 76 4.03 9.35 4.22
CA SER A 76 4.80 10.40 3.54
C SER A 76 5.85 9.85 2.58
N ASP A 77 6.18 8.57 2.68
CA ASP A 77 7.17 7.88 1.86
C ASP A 77 6.60 7.32 0.55
N ILE A 78 5.26 7.31 0.41
CA ILE A 78 4.57 6.77 -0.78
C ILE A 78 4.85 7.62 -2.02
N ALA A 79 4.76 8.95 -1.93
CA ALA A 79 5.01 9.82 -3.07
C ALA A 79 6.49 9.76 -3.55
N PRO A 80 7.51 9.88 -2.67
CA PRO A 80 8.91 9.57 -3.01
C PRO A 80 9.11 8.21 -3.69
N THR A 81 8.42 7.18 -3.21
CA THR A 81 8.48 5.83 -3.80
C THR A 81 7.94 5.80 -5.23
N LEU A 82 6.80 6.47 -5.48
CA LEU A 82 6.23 6.58 -6.83
C LEU A 82 7.16 7.35 -7.79
N LEU A 83 7.79 8.44 -7.33
CA LEU A 83 8.77 9.17 -8.14
C LEU A 83 9.97 8.29 -8.51
N THR A 84 10.44 7.49 -7.55
CA THR A 84 11.53 6.53 -7.78
C THR A 84 11.12 5.44 -8.79
N MET A 85 9.89 4.95 -8.75
CA MET A 85 9.36 4.02 -9.76
C MET A 85 9.37 4.64 -11.17
N MET A 86 8.98 5.91 -11.26
CA MET A 86 8.86 6.67 -12.51
C MET A 86 10.18 7.24 -13.05
N ASP A 87 11.31 7.05 -12.35
CA ASP A 87 12.60 7.68 -12.65
C ASP A 87 12.50 9.22 -12.71
N VAL A 88 11.78 9.81 -11.74
CA VAL A 88 11.59 11.25 -11.58
C VAL A 88 12.32 11.74 -10.33
N GLU A 89 13.04 12.85 -10.46
CA GLU A 89 13.73 13.48 -9.33
C GLU A 89 12.74 13.93 -8.25
N GLN A 90 13.04 13.59 -7.00
CA GLN A 90 12.26 14.02 -5.84
C GLN A 90 12.52 15.51 -5.55
N PRO A 91 11.46 16.34 -5.41
CA PRO A 91 11.64 17.74 -5.03
C PRO A 91 12.05 17.87 -3.56
N ASP A 92 12.81 18.93 -3.24
CA ASP A 92 13.35 19.19 -1.89
C ASP A 92 12.26 19.36 -0.81
N GLU A 93 11.04 19.75 -1.20
CA GLU A 93 9.92 19.88 -0.26
C GLU A 93 9.37 18.53 0.23
N MET A 94 9.62 17.42 -0.50
CA MET A 94 9.28 16.08 -0.03
C MET A 94 10.37 15.59 0.92
N THR A 95 10.03 15.45 2.20
CA THR A 95 10.97 14.97 3.23
C THR A 95 10.91 13.47 3.48
N GLY A 96 9.93 12.78 2.89
CA GLY A 96 9.87 11.32 2.90
C GLY A 96 10.98 10.70 2.05
N THR A 97 11.16 9.40 2.17
CA THR A 97 12.19 8.65 1.45
C THR A 97 11.56 7.49 0.70
N SER A 98 12.05 7.16 -0.49
CA SER A 98 11.58 5.96 -1.20
C SER A 98 11.72 4.71 -0.33
N LEU A 99 10.69 3.87 -0.34
CA LEU A 99 10.66 2.55 0.29
C LEU A 99 11.12 1.44 -0.66
N LEU A 100 11.51 1.81 -1.88
CA LEU A 100 12.05 0.90 -2.90
C LEU A 100 13.47 1.29 -3.28
N THR A 101 14.33 0.27 -3.38
CA THR A 101 15.66 0.36 -3.96
C THR A 101 15.74 -0.60 -5.14
N PHE A 102 15.87 -0.07 -6.35
CA PHE A 102 16.08 -0.88 -7.56
C PHE A 102 17.51 -1.44 -7.61
N GLU A 103 17.66 -2.64 -8.18
CA GLU A 103 18.96 -3.27 -8.43
C GLU A 103 19.70 -2.66 -9.64
#